data_AF-A0A946VQ81-F1
#
_entry.id   AF-A0A946VQ81-F1
#
_cell.length_a   1.000
_cell.length_b   1.000
_cell.length_c   1.000
_cell.angle_alpha   90.00
_cell.angle_beta   90.00
_cell.angle_gamma   90.00
#
_symmetry.space_group_name_H-M   'P 1'
#
loop_
_entity.id
_entity.type
_entity.pdbx_description
1 polymer ?
#
loop_
_entity_poly.entity_id
_entity_poly.type
_entity_poly.pdbx_seq_one_letter_code
_entity_poly.pdbx_strand_id
1 'polypeptide(L)'
;IGRWVLRTACLQTRCWHTMGFENLSIAVNLSPMQFRNPKLAKEILDTIDECQIPHASVELEITETAMIQNITVAVDIVTKLTDAGMIVSIDDFGVGYSSLSYLQQFPLQRVKIDRSFISNFLDNANDAAIVSAIVAMSHSLGLEIVAEGVETEEHLRFLQDLCCDQVQGYLISKPLPQDQVVAFLETEADIRHLVTRYTQNHNILTLSQTNNMIGVLNDFPKAMGE
;
A
#
# COMPACT_ATOMS: atom_id res chain seq x y z
N ILE A 1 -9.83 1.07 19.34
CA ILE A 1 -8.97 1.95 18.49
C ILE A 1 -9.18 1.59 17.02
N GLY A 2 -8.92 0.35 16.58
CA GLY A 2 -9.03 -0.07 15.17
C GLY A 2 -10.30 0.39 14.41
N ARG A 3 -11.51 0.11 14.93
CA ARG A 3 -12.76 0.56 14.28
C ARG A 3 -12.88 2.08 14.14
N TRP A 4 -12.42 2.84 15.15
CA TRP A 4 -12.46 4.30 15.10
C TRP A 4 -11.51 4.85 14.04
N VAL A 5 -10.30 4.29 13.91
CA VAL A 5 -9.36 4.76 12.89
C VAL A 5 -9.86 4.40 11.49
N LEU A 6 -10.32 3.15 11.28
CA LEU A 6 -10.92 2.74 10.00
C LEU A 6 -12.09 3.64 9.60
N ARG A 7 -13.02 3.89 10.52
CA ARG A 7 -14.19 4.74 10.24
C ARG A 7 -13.77 6.19 9.91
N THR A 8 -12.77 6.71 10.61
CA THR A 8 -12.25 8.06 10.35
C THR A 8 -11.60 8.14 8.97
N ALA A 9 -10.78 7.15 8.61
CA ALA A 9 -10.20 7.01 7.29
C ALA A 9 -11.29 6.96 6.20
N CYS A 10 -12.31 6.11 6.36
CA CYS A 10 -13.40 5.98 5.40
C CYS A 10 -14.19 7.29 5.22
N LEU A 11 -14.52 7.97 6.32
CA LEU A 11 -15.22 9.26 6.25
C LEU A 11 -14.37 10.34 5.57
N GLN A 12 -13.05 10.29 5.79
CA GLN A 12 -12.14 11.21 5.14
C GLN A 12 -12.03 10.94 3.65
N THR A 13 -11.93 9.67 3.24
CA THR A 13 -11.96 9.26 1.83
C THR A 13 -13.23 9.72 1.15
N ARG A 14 -14.39 9.54 1.80
CA ARG A 14 -15.66 10.07 1.28
C ARG A 14 -15.60 11.58 1.06
N CYS A 15 -15.03 12.33 1.99
CA CYS A 15 -14.87 13.77 1.87
C CYS A 15 -14.07 14.13 0.61
N TRP A 16 -12.93 13.47 0.38
CA TRP A 16 -12.14 13.66 -0.83
C TRP A 16 -12.88 13.26 -2.11
N HIS A 17 -13.64 12.16 -2.09
CA HIS A 17 -14.47 11.75 -3.23
C HIS A 17 -15.52 12.82 -3.57
N THR A 18 -16.18 13.39 -2.56
CA THR A 18 -17.15 14.49 -2.78
C THR A 18 -16.52 15.79 -3.28
N MET A 19 -15.20 15.95 -3.15
CA MET A 19 -14.42 17.06 -3.71
C MET A 19 -13.93 16.79 -5.13
N GLY A 20 -14.20 15.61 -5.70
CA GLY A 20 -13.81 15.23 -7.07
C GLY A 20 -12.61 14.30 -7.16
N PHE A 21 -12.01 13.89 -6.03
CA PHE A 21 -10.91 12.92 -6.01
C PHE A 21 -11.45 11.47 -5.93
N GLU A 22 -12.30 11.08 -6.87
CA GLU A 22 -13.07 9.82 -6.81
C GLU A 22 -12.21 8.54 -6.83
N ASN A 23 -11.00 8.62 -7.40
CA ASN A 23 -10.06 7.49 -7.46
C ASN A 23 -9.15 7.39 -6.24
N LEU A 24 -9.31 8.27 -5.25
CA LEU A 24 -8.42 8.31 -4.10
C LEU A 24 -8.69 7.14 -3.16
N SER A 25 -7.65 6.36 -2.89
CA SER A 25 -7.65 5.31 -1.87
C SER A 25 -7.04 5.81 -0.55
N ILE A 26 -7.26 5.05 0.52
CA ILE A 26 -6.60 5.24 1.80
C ILE A 26 -6.09 3.89 2.32
N ALA A 27 -4.81 3.79 2.65
CA ALA A 27 -4.30 2.60 3.35
C ALA A 27 -4.58 2.70 4.86
N VAL A 28 -4.71 1.56 5.52
CA VAL A 28 -5.01 1.46 6.95
C VAL A 28 -4.28 0.23 7.50
N ASN A 29 -3.36 0.45 8.44
CA ASN A 29 -2.72 -0.63 9.19
C ASN A 29 -3.72 -1.41 10.03
N LEU A 30 -3.60 -2.74 9.97
CA LEU A 30 -4.36 -3.67 10.76
C LEU A 30 -3.45 -4.37 11.77
N SER A 31 -3.76 -4.20 13.05
CA SER A 31 -2.94 -4.79 14.11
C SER A 31 -3.04 -6.33 14.10
N PRO A 32 -1.93 -7.07 14.33
CA PRO A 32 -1.96 -8.52 14.53
C PRO A 32 -2.98 -8.99 15.58
N MET A 33 -3.23 -8.17 16.61
CA MET A 33 -4.20 -8.52 17.65
C MET A 33 -5.64 -8.57 17.14
N GLN A 34 -5.97 -7.82 16.09
CA GLN A 34 -7.33 -7.79 15.53
C GLN A 34 -7.69 -9.11 14.85
N PHE A 35 -6.71 -9.83 14.28
CA PHE A 35 -6.90 -11.15 13.66
C PHE A 35 -7.37 -12.24 14.63
N ARG A 36 -7.32 -11.98 15.94
CA ARG A 36 -7.92 -12.86 16.96
C ARG A 36 -9.44 -12.80 16.99
N ASN A 37 -10.05 -11.76 16.41
CA ASN A 37 -11.50 -11.63 16.29
C ASN A 37 -11.98 -12.31 15.00
N PRO A 38 -12.69 -13.45 15.06
CA PRO A 38 -13.21 -14.11 13.86
C PRO A 38 -14.28 -13.30 13.13
N LYS A 39 -14.82 -12.24 13.74
CA LYS A 39 -15.78 -11.32 13.12
C LYS A 39 -15.11 -10.10 12.48
N LEU A 40 -13.78 -10.02 12.46
CA LEU A 40 -13.05 -8.85 11.99
C LEU A 40 -13.43 -8.45 10.56
N ALA A 41 -13.45 -9.41 9.62
CA ALA A 41 -13.82 -9.12 8.23
C ALA A 41 -15.20 -8.46 8.15
N LYS A 42 -16.19 -9.02 8.85
CA LYS A 42 -17.52 -8.44 8.91
C LYS A 42 -17.53 -7.03 9.50
N GLU A 43 -16.81 -6.80 10.61
CA GLU A 43 -16.76 -5.47 11.25
C GLU A 43 -16.14 -4.40 10.34
N ILE A 44 -15.14 -4.78 9.53
CA ILE A 44 -14.51 -3.89 8.55
C ILE A 44 -15.49 -3.56 7.43
N LEU A 45 -16.11 -4.58 6.82
CA LEU A 45 -17.08 -4.42 5.73
C LEU A 45 -18.28 -3.56 6.18
N ASP A 46 -18.88 -3.89 7.33
CA ASP A 46 -19.99 -3.12 7.92
C ASP A 46 -19.58 -1.64 8.11
N THR A 47 -18.32 -1.37 8.52
CA THR A 47 -17.83 0.00 8.71
C THR A 47 -17.69 0.78 7.39
N ILE A 48 -17.23 0.11 6.33
CA ILE A 48 -17.08 0.72 5.00
C ILE A 48 -18.44 1.00 4.38
N ASP A 49 -19.37 0.04 4.48
CA ASP A 49 -20.76 0.18 4.03
C ASP A 49 -21.47 1.35 4.74
N GLU A 50 -21.29 1.49 6.06
CA GLU A 50 -21.77 2.64 6.85
C GLU A 50 -21.22 3.97 6.34
N CYS A 51 -20.00 3.98 5.81
CA CYS A 51 -19.36 5.19 5.29
C CYS A 51 -19.75 5.48 3.84
N GLN A 52 -20.33 4.53 3.10
CA GLN A 52 -20.79 4.68 1.72
C GLN A 52 -19.67 5.07 0.74
N ILE A 53 -18.54 4.36 0.81
CA ILE A 53 -17.44 4.47 -0.16
C ILE A 53 -17.22 3.11 -0.85
N PRO A 54 -16.67 3.07 -2.08
CA PRO A 54 -16.28 1.81 -2.70
C PRO A 54 -15.25 1.07 -1.84
N HIS A 55 -15.39 -0.26 -1.73
CA HIS A 55 -14.49 -1.12 -0.95
C HIS A 55 -13.01 -0.98 -1.37
N ALA A 56 -12.75 -0.83 -2.67
CA ALA A 56 -11.41 -0.62 -3.21
C ALA A 56 -10.77 0.71 -2.80
N SER A 57 -11.53 1.65 -2.24
CA SER A 57 -11.01 2.94 -1.75
C SER A 57 -10.31 2.82 -0.40
N VAL A 58 -10.32 1.63 0.21
CA VAL A 58 -9.59 1.33 1.44
C VAL A 58 -8.68 0.14 1.20
N GLU A 59 -7.40 0.35 1.43
CA GLU A 59 -6.40 -0.69 1.51
C GLU A 59 -6.12 -1.04 2.97
N LEU A 60 -5.97 -2.33 3.26
CA LEU A 60 -5.57 -2.81 4.58
C LEU A 60 -4.14 -3.33 4.53
N GLU A 61 -3.30 -2.74 5.37
CA GLU A 61 -1.89 -3.14 5.51
C GLU A 61 -1.77 -4.10 6.69
N ILE A 62 -1.17 -5.27 6.45
CA ILE A 62 -0.94 -6.30 7.47
C ILE A 62 0.55 -6.58 7.56
N THR A 63 1.08 -6.77 8.77
CA THR A 63 2.50 -7.15 8.90
C THR A 63 2.68 -8.66 8.70
N GLU A 64 3.90 -9.10 8.35
CA GLU A 64 4.24 -10.53 8.28
C GLU A 64 3.86 -11.28 9.58
N THR A 65 4.04 -10.63 10.73
CA THR A 65 3.69 -11.21 12.03
C THR A 65 2.19 -11.46 12.18
N ALA A 66 1.34 -10.61 11.59
CA ALA A 66 -0.11 -10.80 11.63
C ALA A 66 -0.53 -12.09 10.91
N MET A 67 0.16 -12.45 9.83
CA MET A 67 -0.14 -13.64 9.03
C MET A 67 0.23 -14.94 9.75
N ILE A 68 1.34 -14.95 10.51
CA ILE A 68 1.93 -16.19 11.05
C ILE A 68 1.27 -16.62 12.38
N GLN A 69 0.71 -15.71 13.17
CA GLN A 69 0.13 -16.05 14.48
C GLN A 69 -1.01 -17.08 14.39
N ASN A 70 -1.87 -16.99 13.37
CA ASN A 70 -2.91 -17.97 13.09
C ASN A 70 -3.28 -17.94 11.60
N ILE A 71 -2.48 -18.64 10.81
CA ILE A 71 -2.56 -18.57 9.34
C ILE A 71 -3.94 -18.91 8.79
N THR A 72 -4.60 -19.96 9.30
CA THR A 72 -5.91 -20.37 8.80
C THR A 72 -6.97 -19.28 9.00
N VAL A 73 -6.98 -18.64 10.16
CA VAL A 73 -7.93 -17.55 10.46
C VAL A 73 -7.57 -16.29 9.67
N ALA A 74 -6.29 -15.98 9.55
CA ALA A 74 -5.84 -14.80 8.81
C ALA A 74 -6.16 -14.93 7.31
N VAL A 75 -5.93 -16.09 6.70
CA VAL A 75 -6.30 -16.37 5.30
C VAL A 75 -7.82 -16.22 5.12
N ASP A 76 -8.64 -16.84 5.96
CA ASP A 76 -10.11 -16.72 5.86
C ASP A 76 -10.60 -15.26 5.97
N ILE A 77 -10.01 -14.46 6.86
CA ILE A 77 -10.32 -13.03 6.98
C ILE A 77 -9.93 -12.28 5.72
N VAL A 78 -8.70 -12.47 5.22
CA VAL A 78 -8.19 -11.75 4.04
C VAL A 78 -8.96 -12.16 2.77
N THR A 79 -9.29 -13.44 2.61
CA THR A 79 -10.16 -13.92 1.53
C THR A 79 -11.51 -13.22 1.55
N LYS A 80 -12.19 -13.14 2.69
CA LYS A 80 -13.49 -12.44 2.78
C LYS A 80 -13.41 -10.96 2.43
N LEU A 81 -12.32 -10.29 2.79
CA LEU A 81 -12.12 -8.87 2.49
C LEU A 81 -11.86 -8.66 0.99
N THR A 82 -11.03 -9.51 0.40
CA THR A 82 -10.63 -9.41 -1.02
C THR A 82 -11.76 -9.86 -1.96
N ASP A 83 -12.55 -10.87 -1.58
CA ASP A 83 -13.78 -11.25 -2.28
C ASP A 83 -14.82 -10.11 -2.30
N ALA A 84 -14.80 -9.22 -1.30
CA ALA A 84 -15.62 -8.01 -1.26
C ALA A 84 -15.04 -6.84 -2.06
N GLY A 85 -13.90 -7.03 -2.72
CA GLY A 85 -13.23 -6.03 -3.55
C GLY A 85 -12.34 -5.05 -2.77
N MET A 86 -11.98 -5.37 -1.53
CA MET A 86 -10.96 -4.61 -0.79
C MET A 86 -9.55 -4.97 -1.25
N ILE A 87 -8.63 -4.04 -1.07
CA ILE A 87 -7.20 -4.26 -1.29
C ILE A 87 -6.55 -4.62 0.03
N VAL A 88 -5.74 -5.67 0.06
CA VAL A 88 -4.93 -6.07 1.19
C VAL A 88 -3.48 -6.19 0.76
N SER A 89 -2.59 -5.52 1.50
CA SER A 89 -1.16 -5.52 1.27
C SER A 89 -0.39 -5.99 2.49
N ILE A 90 0.78 -6.56 2.25
CA ILE A 90 1.73 -6.89 3.30
C ILE A 90 2.72 -5.73 3.51
N ASP A 91 2.85 -5.30 4.76
CA ASP A 91 3.73 -4.21 5.20
C ASP A 91 5.02 -4.77 5.82
N ASP A 92 6.06 -3.95 5.80
CA ASP A 92 7.40 -4.24 6.33
C ASP A 92 8.03 -5.55 5.78
N PHE A 93 7.80 -5.89 4.51
CA PHE A 93 8.27 -7.17 3.96
C PHE A 93 9.81 -7.23 3.90
N GLY A 94 10.38 -8.34 4.36
CA GLY A 94 11.82 -8.61 4.35
C GLY A 94 12.53 -8.39 5.69
N VAL A 95 11.91 -7.73 6.66
CA VAL A 95 12.54 -7.43 7.97
C VAL A 95 12.37 -8.57 8.98
N GLY A 96 11.41 -9.48 8.73
CA GLY A 96 10.97 -10.50 9.68
C GLY A 96 11.14 -11.94 9.22
N TYR A 97 10.13 -12.76 9.52
CA TYR A 97 10.05 -14.16 9.11
C TYR A 97 9.45 -14.23 7.71
N SER A 98 10.18 -13.75 6.70
CA SER A 98 9.69 -13.67 5.33
C SER A 98 9.60 -15.07 4.73
N SER A 99 8.41 -15.68 4.85
CA SER A 99 8.12 -17.00 4.29
C SER A 99 7.30 -16.86 3.02
N LEU A 100 7.98 -17.05 1.89
CA LEU A 100 7.35 -17.13 0.57
C LEU A 100 6.19 -18.12 0.53
N SER A 101 6.31 -19.26 1.21
CA SER A 101 5.26 -20.27 1.28
C SER A 101 4.00 -19.78 1.98
N TYR A 102 4.10 -18.81 2.90
CA TYR A 102 2.91 -18.20 3.49
C TYR A 102 2.36 -17.11 2.59
N LEU A 103 3.22 -16.29 1.99
CA LEU A 103 2.80 -15.23 1.06
C LEU A 103 1.90 -15.79 -0.06
N GLN A 104 2.26 -16.95 -0.64
CA GLN A 104 1.48 -17.63 -1.68
C GLN A 104 0.08 -18.12 -1.25
N GLN A 105 -0.20 -18.24 0.05
CA GLN A 105 -1.48 -18.72 0.55
C GLN A 105 -2.52 -17.60 0.72
N PHE A 106 -2.07 -16.34 0.78
CA PHE A 106 -2.96 -15.21 0.99
C PHE A 106 -3.34 -14.59 -0.36
N PRO A 107 -4.62 -14.22 -0.57
CA PRO A 107 -5.04 -13.51 -1.76
C PRO A 107 -4.68 -12.02 -1.64
N LEU A 108 -3.39 -11.71 -1.51
CA LEU A 108 -2.90 -10.33 -1.43
C LEU A 108 -2.90 -9.68 -2.82
N GLN A 109 -2.93 -8.36 -2.84
CA GLN A 109 -2.78 -7.59 -4.07
C GLN A 109 -1.40 -6.94 -4.14
N ARG A 110 -0.81 -6.58 -2.99
CA ARG A 110 0.48 -5.87 -2.97
C ARG A 110 1.42 -6.32 -1.87
N VAL A 111 2.69 -6.00 -2.07
CA VAL A 111 3.79 -6.13 -1.11
C VAL A 111 4.46 -4.77 -0.96
N LYS A 112 4.81 -4.40 0.27
CA LYS A 112 5.52 -3.16 0.58
C LYS A 112 6.92 -3.48 1.11
N ILE A 113 7.96 -2.96 0.47
CA ILE A 113 9.36 -3.09 0.89
C ILE A 113 9.62 -2.07 1.98
N ASP A 114 10.09 -2.55 3.14
CA ASP A 114 10.42 -1.68 4.26
C ASP A 114 11.51 -0.66 3.91
N ARG A 115 11.36 0.54 4.48
CA ARG A 115 12.29 1.65 4.29
C ARG A 115 13.74 1.34 4.65
N SER A 116 14.01 0.39 5.55
CA SER A 116 15.39 0.06 5.95
C SER A 116 16.22 -0.48 4.79
N PHE A 117 15.58 -1.15 3.81
CA PHE A 117 16.23 -1.57 2.57
C PHE A 117 16.39 -0.40 1.59
N ILE A 118 15.36 0.45 1.49
CA ILE A 118 15.34 1.59 0.56
C ILE A 118 16.37 2.66 0.96
N SER A 119 16.53 2.95 2.25
CA SER A 119 17.44 4.01 2.71
C SER A 119 18.94 3.70 2.53
N ASN A 120 19.32 2.43 2.34
CA ASN A 120 20.72 2.00 2.42
C ASN A 120 21.26 1.37 1.12
N PHE A 121 20.41 1.03 0.14
CA PHE A 121 20.86 0.21 -1.00
C PHE A 121 21.90 0.87 -1.91
N LEU A 122 21.97 2.22 -1.94
CA LEU A 122 22.96 2.92 -2.76
C LEU A 122 24.40 2.63 -2.30
N ASP A 123 24.59 2.43 -0.99
CA ASP A 123 25.89 2.17 -0.38
C ASP A 123 26.05 0.71 0.09
N ASN A 124 24.98 -0.10 0.01
CA ASN A 124 24.94 -1.49 0.45
C ASN A 124 24.45 -2.42 -0.67
N ALA A 125 25.40 -3.12 -1.31
CA ALA A 125 25.10 -4.08 -2.37
C ALA A 125 24.18 -5.23 -1.93
N ASN A 126 24.16 -5.59 -0.64
CA ASN A 126 23.22 -6.61 -0.15
C ASN A 126 21.79 -6.07 -0.14
N ASP A 127 21.58 -4.83 0.31
CA ASP A 127 20.24 -4.23 0.32
C ASP A 127 19.75 -4.03 -1.12
N ALA A 128 20.63 -3.62 -2.05
CA ALA A 128 20.30 -3.54 -3.48
C ALA A 128 19.87 -4.90 -4.07
N ALA A 129 20.57 -5.97 -3.70
CA ALA A 129 20.21 -7.33 -4.12
C ALA A 129 18.88 -7.78 -3.51
N ILE A 130 18.61 -7.44 -2.24
CA ILE A 130 17.35 -7.75 -1.57
C ILE A 130 16.18 -7.01 -2.25
N VAL A 131 16.30 -5.70 -2.48
CA VAL A 131 15.28 -4.91 -3.18
C VAL A 131 15.00 -5.51 -4.56
N SER A 132 16.05 -5.82 -5.34
CA SER A 132 15.91 -6.44 -6.65
C SER A 132 15.19 -7.79 -6.60
N ALA A 133 15.52 -8.63 -5.61
CA ALA A 133 14.90 -9.93 -5.43
C ALA A 133 13.42 -9.81 -5.04
N ILE A 134 13.07 -8.88 -4.16
CA ILE A 134 11.67 -8.67 -3.73
C ILE A 134 10.84 -8.15 -4.89
N VAL A 135 11.34 -7.19 -5.67
CA VAL A 135 10.61 -6.67 -6.86
C VAL A 135 10.32 -7.80 -7.85
N ALA A 136 11.34 -8.58 -8.24
CA ALA A 136 11.16 -9.69 -9.17
C ALA A 136 10.22 -10.78 -8.63
N MET A 137 10.28 -11.04 -7.33
CA MET A 137 9.42 -11.99 -6.64
C MET A 137 7.95 -11.53 -6.66
N SER A 138 7.67 -10.26 -6.32
CA SER A 138 6.31 -9.71 -6.32
C SER A 138 5.66 -9.85 -7.69
N HIS A 139 6.37 -9.46 -8.76
CA HIS A 139 5.88 -9.62 -10.12
C HIS A 139 5.65 -11.09 -10.49
N SER A 140 6.55 -12.00 -10.08
CA SER A 140 6.39 -13.45 -10.33
C SER A 140 5.17 -14.05 -9.64
N LEU A 141 4.70 -13.43 -8.54
CA LEU A 141 3.50 -13.82 -7.81
C LEU A 141 2.24 -13.07 -8.27
N GLY A 142 2.37 -12.16 -9.25
CA GLY A 142 1.27 -11.30 -9.70
C GLY A 142 0.84 -10.27 -8.66
N LEU A 143 1.76 -9.87 -7.76
CA LEU A 143 1.56 -8.86 -6.73
C LEU A 143 2.18 -7.53 -7.19
N GLU A 144 1.50 -6.42 -6.91
CA GLU A 144 2.10 -5.09 -7.05
C GLU A 144 3.15 -4.87 -5.96
N ILE A 145 4.19 -4.10 -6.26
CA ILE A 145 5.26 -3.75 -5.33
C ILE A 145 5.29 -2.25 -5.02
N VAL A 146 5.31 -1.93 -3.73
CA VAL A 146 5.48 -0.56 -3.22
C VAL A 146 6.83 -0.46 -2.50
N ALA A 147 7.67 0.50 -2.87
CA ALA A 147 8.90 0.81 -2.15
C ALA A 147 8.69 1.97 -1.16
N GLU A 148 8.89 1.74 0.13
CA GLU A 148 8.73 2.77 1.16
C GLU A 148 10.04 3.48 1.52
N GLY A 149 9.99 4.75 1.89
CA GLY A 149 11.18 5.51 2.29
C GLY A 149 12.01 6.04 1.12
N VAL A 150 11.38 6.33 -0.02
CA VAL A 150 12.06 6.99 -1.16
C VAL A 150 12.25 8.48 -0.86
N GLU A 151 13.50 8.89 -0.67
CA GLU A 151 13.86 10.26 -0.26
C GLU A 151 14.66 11.04 -1.30
N THR A 152 15.29 10.36 -2.26
CA THR A 152 16.19 10.96 -3.25
C THR A 152 15.83 10.55 -4.68
N GLU A 153 16.25 11.34 -5.68
CA GLU A 153 16.07 10.96 -7.09
C GLU A 153 16.85 9.70 -7.43
N GLU A 154 18.00 9.48 -6.80
CA GLU A 154 18.80 8.26 -6.97
C GLU A 154 18.03 7.03 -6.48
N HIS A 155 17.28 7.13 -5.37
CA HIS A 155 16.41 6.04 -4.94
C HIS A 155 15.35 5.73 -5.99
N LEU A 156 14.68 6.77 -6.50
CA LEU A 156 13.63 6.64 -7.50
C LEU A 156 14.16 6.02 -8.80
N ARG A 157 15.30 6.48 -9.31
CA ARG A 157 15.89 5.97 -10.56
C ARG A 157 16.23 4.48 -10.47
N PHE A 158 16.85 4.05 -9.37
CA PHE A 158 17.15 2.64 -9.15
C PHE A 158 15.88 1.78 -9.13
N LEU A 159 14.84 2.24 -8.43
CA LEU A 159 13.55 1.53 -8.36
C LEU A 159 12.85 1.50 -9.73
N GLN A 160 12.97 2.55 -10.53
CA GLN A 160 12.48 2.58 -11.92
C GLN A 160 13.21 1.58 -12.81
N ASP A 161 14.53 1.48 -12.69
CA ASP A 161 15.34 0.50 -13.43
C ASP A 161 14.93 -0.95 -13.09
N LEU A 162 14.46 -1.18 -11.87
CA LEU A 162 13.89 -2.46 -11.43
C LEU A 162 12.42 -2.66 -11.82
N CYS A 163 11.78 -1.68 -12.46
CA CYS A 163 10.35 -1.66 -12.77
C CYS A 163 9.47 -1.78 -11.52
N CYS A 164 9.88 -1.16 -10.39
CA CYS A 164 9.03 -1.06 -9.20
C CYS A 164 7.74 -0.29 -9.52
N ASP A 165 6.59 -0.81 -9.10
CA ASP A 165 5.28 -0.29 -9.50
C ASP A 165 4.94 1.03 -8.80
N GLN A 166 5.18 1.10 -7.49
CA GLN A 166 4.81 2.25 -6.66
C GLN A 166 5.92 2.63 -5.67
N VAL A 167 5.98 3.91 -5.28
CA VAL A 167 6.89 4.40 -4.26
C VAL A 167 6.17 5.31 -3.27
N GLN A 168 6.71 5.34 -2.06
CA GLN A 168 6.24 6.19 -0.98
C GLN A 168 7.46 6.76 -0.25
N GLY A 169 7.47 8.06 0.03
CA GLY A 169 8.54 8.67 0.81
C GLY A 169 8.66 10.17 0.67
N TYR A 170 9.66 10.74 1.35
CA TYR A 170 9.82 12.20 1.47
C TYR A 170 10.21 12.91 0.17
N LEU A 171 10.63 12.16 -0.85
CA LEU A 171 10.80 12.71 -2.20
C LEU A 171 9.45 13.23 -2.75
N ILE A 172 8.36 12.55 -2.41
CA ILE A 172 7.00 12.92 -2.84
C ILE A 172 6.43 13.95 -1.88
N SER A 173 6.30 13.58 -0.60
CA SER A 173 5.86 14.47 0.46
C SER A 173 6.21 13.89 1.82
N LYS A 174 6.39 14.78 2.79
CA LYS A 174 6.28 14.38 4.19
C LYS A 174 4.81 14.11 4.55
N PRO A 175 4.57 13.38 5.64
CA PRO A 175 3.25 13.29 6.26
C PRO A 175 2.52 14.63 6.36
N LEU A 176 1.31 14.70 5.82
CA LEU A 176 0.51 15.93 5.79
C LEU A 176 -0.69 15.85 6.76
N PRO A 177 -1.01 16.96 7.44
CA PRO A 177 -2.33 17.15 8.04
C PRO A 177 -3.46 17.10 7.00
N GLN A 178 -4.64 16.67 7.43
CA GLN A 178 -5.83 16.49 6.58
C GLN A 178 -6.16 17.74 5.71
N ASP A 179 -6.03 18.94 6.28
CA ASP A 179 -6.32 20.22 5.64
C ASP A 179 -5.32 20.61 4.56
N GLN A 180 -4.13 20.01 4.56
CA GLN A 180 -3.09 20.25 3.56
C GLN A 180 -3.13 19.26 2.39
N VAL A 181 -3.81 18.11 2.56
CA VAL A 181 -3.88 17.07 1.53
C VAL A 181 -4.55 17.58 0.25
N VAL A 182 -5.65 18.34 0.37
CA VAL A 182 -6.38 18.84 -0.81
C VAL A 182 -5.50 19.79 -1.62
N ALA A 183 -4.83 20.74 -0.96
CA ALA A 183 -3.91 21.66 -1.63
C ALA A 183 -2.73 20.93 -2.29
N PHE A 184 -2.21 19.88 -1.65
CA PHE A 184 -1.20 19.01 -2.22
C PHE A 184 -1.70 18.28 -3.48
N LEU A 185 -2.92 17.76 -3.45
CA LEU A 185 -3.52 17.06 -4.60
C LEU A 185 -3.83 17.99 -5.78
N GLU A 186 -4.18 19.24 -5.53
CA GLU A 186 -4.42 20.24 -6.59
C GLU A 186 -3.14 20.74 -7.25
N THR A 187 -2.01 20.68 -6.53
CA THR A 187 -0.68 21.08 -7.04
C THR A 187 0.03 19.95 -7.81
N GLU A 188 -0.65 18.83 -8.06
CA GLU A 188 -0.14 17.58 -8.65
C GLU A 188 0.59 17.69 -10.01
N ALA A 189 0.52 18.83 -10.70
CA ALA A 189 1.21 19.02 -11.97
C ALA A 189 2.72 18.74 -11.85
N ASP A 190 3.37 19.14 -10.75
CA ASP A 190 4.83 19.04 -10.61
C ASP A 190 5.32 17.65 -10.19
N ILE A 191 4.56 16.93 -9.34
CA ILE A 191 4.92 15.58 -8.88
C ILE A 191 4.73 14.56 -10.00
N ARG A 192 3.66 14.72 -10.80
CA ARG A 192 3.48 13.94 -12.02
C ARG A 192 4.67 14.11 -12.95
N HIS A 193 5.28 15.28 -13.09
CA HIS A 193 6.46 15.44 -13.96
C HIS A 193 7.70 14.69 -13.50
N LEU A 194 7.91 14.52 -12.19
CA LEU A 194 9.03 13.74 -11.63
C LEU A 194 8.88 12.24 -11.85
N VAL A 195 7.65 11.73 -11.76
CA VAL A 195 7.33 10.29 -11.87
C VAL A 195 7.04 9.88 -13.31
N THR A 196 6.26 10.67 -14.04
CA THR A 196 5.71 10.35 -15.38
C THR A 196 6.75 10.45 -16.50
N ARG A 197 8.03 10.73 -16.19
CA ARG A 197 9.08 10.71 -17.22
C ARG A 197 9.30 9.31 -17.82
N TYR A 198 8.72 8.24 -17.24
CA TYR A 198 8.88 6.87 -17.74
C TYR A 198 7.66 5.91 -17.77
N THR A 199 6.48 6.18 -17.14
CA THR A 199 5.35 5.20 -17.17
C THR A 199 3.96 5.84 -16.91
N GLN A 200 2.88 5.27 -17.50
CA GLN A 200 1.49 5.81 -17.48
C GLN A 200 0.45 4.94 -16.74
N ASN A 201 -0.31 5.62 -15.83
CA ASN A 201 -1.73 5.48 -15.41
C ASN A 201 -2.17 4.54 -14.26
N HIS A 202 -2.42 5.08 -13.04
CA HIS A 202 -3.65 5.19 -12.15
C HIS A 202 -3.22 5.65 -10.73
N ASN A 203 -4.03 6.40 -9.98
CA ASN A 203 -3.61 7.06 -8.72
C ASN A 203 -3.98 6.27 -7.45
N ILE A 204 -3.00 5.80 -6.66
CA ILE A 204 -3.22 5.22 -5.32
C ILE A 204 -2.54 6.10 -4.26
N LEU A 205 -3.29 6.46 -3.20
CA LEU A 205 -2.73 7.03 -1.97
C LEU A 205 -2.78 6.01 -0.83
N THR A 206 -1.68 5.87 -0.10
CA THR A 206 -1.58 5.11 1.15
C THR A 206 -1.53 6.06 2.36
N LEU A 207 -2.19 5.73 3.48
CA LEU A 207 -2.15 6.49 4.74
C LEU A 207 -1.90 5.56 5.94
N SER A 208 -0.64 5.25 6.23
CA SER A 208 -0.30 4.39 7.36
C SER A 208 -0.77 5.00 8.71
N GLN A 209 -1.54 4.21 9.49
CA GLN A 209 -2.19 4.66 10.74
C GLN A 209 -1.20 5.00 11.86
N THR A 210 0.08 4.66 11.71
CA THR A 210 1.09 4.91 12.73
C THR A 210 1.95 6.15 12.46
N ASN A 211 1.86 6.79 11.28
CA ASN A 211 2.78 7.89 10.96
C ASN A 211 2.32 8.92 9.90
N ASN A 212 1.02 9.07 9.60
CA ASN A 212 0.52 10.08 8.66
C ASN A 212 1.21 10.04 7.27
N MET A 213 1.80 8.92 6.85
CA MET A 213 2.57 8.84 5.60
C MET A 213 1.61 8.88 4.41
N ILE A 214 1.75 9.86 3.50
CA ILE A 214 1.07 9.90 2.20
C ILE A 214 2.09 9.46 1.15
N GLY A 215 1.91 8.28 0.56
CA GLY A 215 2.60 7.86 -0.65
C GLY A 215 1.72 8.11 -1.87
N VAL A 216 2.28 8.68 -2.94
CA VAL A 216 1.66 8.79 -4.27
C VAL A 216 2.48 7.91 -5.18
N LEU A 217 1.87 7.02 -5.99
CA LEU A 217 2.40 6.69 -7.31
C LEU A 217 1.36 6.06 -8.26
N ASN A 218 1.66 6.22 -9.55
CA ASN A 218 0.90 5.83 -10.73
C ASN A 218 0.94 4.32 -10.99
N ASP A 219 -0.14 3.81 -11.58
CA ASP A 219 -0.39 2.40 -11.95
C ASP A 219 -0.14 2.12 -13.46
N PHE A 220 -0.44 0.89 -13.91
CA PHE A 220 -0.18 0.33 -15.25
C PHE A 220 -1.43 0.25 -16.17
N PRO A 221 -1.27 0.17 -17.51
CA PRO A 221 -2.30 -0.32 -18.43
C PRO A 221 -2.26 -1.84 -18.61
N LYS A 222 -3.46 -2.41 -18.82
CA LYS A 222 -3.70 -3.79 -19.26
C LYS A 222 -2.87 -4.17 -20.49
N ALA A 223 -2.41 -5.42 -20.51
CA ALA A 223 -2.01 -6.12 -21.71
C ALA A 223 -3.05 -5.91 -22.84
N MET A 224 -2.62 -5.31 -23.95
CA MET A 224 -3.28 -5.41 -25.24
C MET A 224 -2.28 -5.91 -26.27
N GLY A 225 -2.64 -7.01 -26.94
CA GLY A 225 -1.99 -7.62 -28.11
C GLY A 225 -1.22 -8.89 -27.73
N GLU A 226 -1.55 -10.09 -28.21
CA GLU A 226 -2.46 -10.59 -29.26
C GLU A 226 -3.05 -11.95 -28.81
#